data_AF-A0A0C4E6E9-F1
#
_entry.id   AF-A0A0C4E6E9-F1
#
_cell.length_a   1.000
_cell.length_b   1.000
_cell.length_c   1.000
_cell.angle_alpha   90.00
_cell.angle_beta   90.00
_cell.angle_gamma   90.00
#
_symmetry.space_group_name_H-M   'P 1'
#
loop_
_entity.id
_entity.type
_entity.pdbx_description
1 polymer ?
#
loop_
_entity_poly.entity_id
_entity_poly.type
_entity_poly.pdbx_seq_one_letter_code
_entity_poly.pdbx_strand_id
1 'polypeptide(L)'
;MAFKDLTGRLAVFKDILSEETPALANAFALRLESANGDIDRALADWSEPSASSDAPSPGRSLLRPEKLRLFNRLAGIFGDDVDVLKGVHSACPEATSTRDVALGLGKNDFSRLARSESRRGVAATSASAASAASARTASLRQKIFRGEPTATIQRMLADDEIALSRETHLPVQKILDEDATFNICTTPVSSLLRDSHAFKHLSDEMKPAVESSLKTLQRVQALSPSPDALAALTKQGVTSAHQISNMPMEHFVAGLEKTLGSRELATSIHQHAVASRIRNEGFLVSALQTVRSSGLRVIDGGATKLGVERRSLAFNQAADGAKTQVNLEKLFGSLDYCECSDCTSVYSPASYYVELLEFLRHNNLKPDNPHLGNPTSVKGTQLEQLLRRRPDLACLELTCENTNTLIPYIDLALDLFSTSRPENATGVVDDANSLHRKIFDDDEFGDHGTKDDVSLITQFRPKFCQLI
;
A
#
# COMPACT_ATOMS: atom_id res chain seq x y z
N MET A 1 -21.69 -29.70 -10.88
CA MET A 1 -20.37 -29.12 -10.54
C MET A 1 -20.01 -29.34 -9.07
N ALA A 2 -20.92 -29.16 -8.11
CA ALA A 2 -20.64 -29.35 -6.66
C ALA A 2 -20.19 -30.77 -6.23
N PHE A 3 -20.65 -31.84 -6.90
CA PHE A 3 -20.28 -33.22 -6.55
C PHE A 3 -18.81 -33.60 -6.85
N LYS A 4 -18.16 -32.90 -7.79
CA LYS A 4 -16.75 -33.14 -8.17
C LYS A 4 -15.77 -32.51 -7.17
N ASP A 5 -16.15 -31.36 -6.61
CA ASP A 5 -15.43 -30.65 -5.55
C ASP A 5 -15.44 -31.46 -4.23
N LEU A 6 -16.58 -32.09 -3.93
CA LEU A 6 -16.71 -32.98 -2.78
C LEU A 6 -15.73 -34.16 -2.84
N THR A 7 -15.51 -34.74 -4.02
CA THR A 7 -14.69 -35.95 -4.17
C THR A 7 -13.21 -35.68 -3.92
N GLY A 8 -12.72 -34.49 -4.32
CA GLY A 8 -11.36 -34.04 -4.04
C GLY A 8 -11.12 -33.82 -2.55
N ARG A 9 -12.00 -33.07 -1.89
CA ARG A 9 -11.93 -32.81 -0.44
C ARG A 9 -12.00 -34.09 0.39
N LEU A 10 -12.91 -35.00 0.05
CA LEU A 10 -13.10 -36.25 0.78
C LEU A 10 -11.88 -37.17 0.62
N ALA A 11 -11.23 -37.18 -0.55
CA ALA A 11 -9.97 -37.87 -0.76
C ALA A 11 -8.83 -37.27 0.08
N VAL A 12 -8.70 -35.94 0.11
CA VAL A 12 -7.73 -35.22 0.96
C VAL A 12 -7.92 -35.58 2.44
N PHE A 13 -9.15 -35.49 2.93
CA PHE A 13 -9.48 -35.83 4.31
C PHE A 13 -9.19 -37.30 4.62
N LYS A 14 -9.56 -38.21 3.73
CA LYS A 14 -9.31 -39.64 3.91
C LYS A 14 -7.81 -39.94 3.96
N ASP A 15 -7.01 -39.31 3.10
CA ASP A 15 -5.57 -39.53 3.04
C ASP A 15 -4.87 -39.00 4.31
N ILE A 16 -5.22 -37.78 4.74
CA ILE A 16 -4.67 -37.18 5.97
C ILE A 16 -5.13 -37.94 7.22
N LEU A 17 -6.42 -38.30 7.32
CA LEU A 17 -6.96 -39.01 8.49
C LEU A 17 -6.51 -40.48 8.56
N SER A 18 -6.20 -41.10 7.41
CA SER A 18 -5.69 -42.48 7.37
C SER A 18 -4.29 -42.63 7.98
N GLU A 19 -3.49 -41.56 7.97
CA GLU A 19 -2.16 -41.52 8.62
C GLU A 19 -2.27 -41.45 10.16
N GLU A 20 -3.32 -40.82 10.70
CA GLU A 20 -3.51 -40.68 12.15
C GLU A 20 -4.33 -41.83 12.77
N THR A 21 -5.53 -42.14 12.25
CA THR A 21 -6.37 -43.26 12.72
C THR A 21 -7.37 -43.74 11.64
N PRO A 22 -7.18 -44.93 11.04
CA PRO A 22 -8.04 -45.39 9.93
C PRO A 22 -9.51 -45.63 10.32
N ALA A 23 -9.79 -45.94 11.59
CA ALA A 23 -11.15 -46.15 12.10
C ALA A 23 -11.96 -44.85 12.21
N LEU A 24 -11.34 -43.77 12.71
CA LEU A 24 -11.95 -42.44 12.81
C LEU A 24 -12.12 -41.80 11.43
N ALA A 25 -11.17 -42.02 10.52
CA ALA A 25 -11.25 -41.56 9.13
C ALA A 25 -12.50 -42.10 8.42
N ASN A 26 -12.76 -43.40 8.55
CA ASN A 26 -13.92 -44.06 7.93
C ASN A 26 -15.25 -43.60 8.57
N ALA A 27 -15.28 -43.40 9.88
CA ALA A 27 -16.46 -42.89 10.58
C ALA A 27 -16.80 -41.44 10.19
N PHE A 28 -15.78 -40.59 10.02
CA PHE A 28 -15.95 -39.22 9.52
C PHE A 28 -16.41 -39.19 8.07
N ALA A 29 -15.81 -40.01 7.20
CA ALA A 29 -16.18 -40.08 5.78
C ALA A 29 -17.66 -40.42 5.59
N LEU A 30 -18.17 -41.42 6.33
CA LEU A 30 -19.60 -41.80 6.30
C LEU A 30 -20.52 -40.65 6.78
N ARG A 31 -20.12 -39.92 7.82
CA ARG A 31 -20.88 -38.76 8.30
C ARG A 31 -20.85 -37.61 7.29
N LEU A 32 -19.71 -37.36 6.67
CA LEU A 32 -19.57 -36.31 5.66
C LEU A 32 -20.42 -36.62 4.42
N GLU A 33 -20.47 -37.88 4.00
CA GLU A 33 -21.39 -38.36 2.96
C GLU A 33 -22.86 -38.14 3.37
N SER A 34 -23.22 -38.48 4.61
CA SER A 34 -24.59 -38.26 5.13
C SER A 34 -24.98 -36.78 5.27
N ALA A 35 -23.98 -35.89 5.40
CA ALA A 35 -24.15 -34.45 5.50
C ALA A 35 -24.08 -33.74 4.13
N ASN A 36 -24.10 -34.48 3.01
CA ASN A 36 -23.93 -33.94 1.66
C ASN A 36 -22.64 -33.11 1.48
N GLY A 37 -21.56 -33.45 2.20
CA GLY A 37 -20.28 -32.75 2.14
C GLY A 37 -20.16 -31.48 2.97
N ASP A 38 -21.19 -31.15 3.76
CA ASP A 38 -21.13 -30.03 4.70
C ASP A 38 -20.43 -30.46 6.00
N ILE A 39 -19.20 -29.95 6.20
CA ILE A 39 -18.37 -30.28 7.36
C ILE A 39 -18.92 -29.64 8.64
N ASP A 40 -19.53 -28.46 8.59
CA ASP A 40 -20.10 -27.84 9.78
C ASP A 40 -21.31 -28.64 10.28
N ARG A 41 -22.11 -29.16 9.34
CA ARG A 41 -23.20 -30.09 9.65
C ARG A 41 -22.69 -31.46 10.12
N ALA A 42 -21.62 -31.98 9.54
CA ALA A 42 -21.01 -33.24 9.96
C ALA A 42 -20.35 -33.17 11.35
N LEU A 43 -19.87 -31.98 11.74
CA LEU A 43 -19.20 -31.71 13.00
C LEU A 43 -20.12 -31.16 14.11
N ALA A 44 -21.37 -30.79 13.80
CA ALA A 44 -22.31 -30.23 14.78
C ALA A 44 -22.58 -31.16 15.98
N ASP A 45 -22.66 -32.48 15.73
CA ASP A 45 -22.93 -33.53 16.73
C ASP A 45 -21.75 -34.51 16.88
N TRP A 46 -20.52 -34.03 16.66
CA TRP A 46 -19.32 -34.85 16.77
C TRP A 46 -18.85 -34.97 18.23
N SER A 47 -19.20 -36.07 18.88
CA SER A 47 -18.46 -36.63 20.01
C SER A 47 -17.59 -37.78 19.52
N GLU A 48 -16.37 -37.90 20.05
CA GLU A 48 -15.49 -39.03 19.73
C GLU A 48 -16.25 -40.35 19.96
N PRO A 49 -16.20 -41.33 19.05
CA PRO A 49 -16.68 -42.66 19.36
C PRO A 49 -15.87 -43.15 20.55
N SER A 50 -16.54 -43.45 21.66
CA SER A 50 -15.91 -43.98 22.87
C SER A 50 -15.01 -45.14 22.46
N ALA A 51 -13.70 -44.95 22.61
CA ALA A 51 -12.73 -45.98 22.30
C ALA A 51 -13.14 -47.26 23.03
N SER A 52 -13.37 -48.33 22.27
CA SER A 52 -13.48 -49.68 22.82
C SER A 52 -12.15 -50.00 23.52
N SER A 53 -12.18 -49.96 24.85
CA SER A 53 -11.38 -50.69 25.85
C SER A 53 -9.92 -51.10 25.58
N ASP A 54 -9.17 -50.44 24.71
CA ASP A 54 -7.71 -50.61 24.63
C ASP A 54 -7.04 -49.23 24.75
N ALA A 55 -6.33 -49.06 25.88
CA ALA A 55 -5.79 -47.79 26.35
C ALA A 55 -4.93 -47.05 25.30
N PRO A 56 -5.08 -45.73 25.12
CA PRO A 56 -4.12 -44.95 24.37
C PRO A 56 -2.91 -44.61 25.26
N SER A 57 -1.73 -45.01 24.82
CA SER A 57 -0.45 -44.52 25.31
C SER A 57 -0.37 -42.98 25.25
N PRO A 58 0.25 -42.31 26.24
CA PRO A 58 0.31 -40.85 26.32
C PRO A 58 1.22 -40.32 25.20
N GLY A 59 0.65 -39.69 24.18
CA GLY A 59 1.41 -39.11 23.07
C GLY A 59 0.71 -39.09 21.70
N ARG A 60 -0.49 -39.67 21.55
CA ARG A 60 -1.27 -39.57 20.30
C ARG A 60 -2.25 -38.40 20.39
N SER A 61 -1.98 -37.34 19.64
CA SER A 61 -2.83 -36.15 19.51
C SER A 61 -4.21 -36.54 18.95
N LEU A 62 -5.22 -36.50 19.81
CA LEU A 62 -6.62 -36.69 19.43
C LEU A 62 -7.03 -35.64 18.39
N LEU A 63 -7.70 -36.08 17.32
CA LEU A 63 -8.26 -35.23 16.25
C LEU A 63 -9.34 -34.30 16.82
N ARG A 64 -8.93 -33.12 17.31
CA ARG A 64 -9.87 -32.10 17.78
C ARG A 64 -10.74 -31.64 16.60
N PRO A 65 -12.08 -31.49 16.76
CA PRO A 65 -12.98 -30.99 15.72
C PRO A 65 -12.51 -29.68 15.06
N GLU A 66 -11.80 -28.85 15.82
CA GLU A 66 -11.17 -27.61 15.35
C GLU A 66 -10.15 -27.85 14.23
N LYS A 67 -9.34 -28.90 14.33
CA LYS A 67 -8.33 -29.27 13.32
C LYS A 67 -8.98 -29.69 12.01
N LEU A 68 -10.12 -30.40 12.06
CA LEU A 68 -10.91 -30.75 10.87
C LEU A 68 -11.53 -29.51 10.20
N ARG A 69 -12.06 -28.57 11.00
CA ARG A 69 -12.55 -27.28 10.48
C ARG A 69 -11.43 -26.48 9.83
N LEU A 70 -10.23 -26.47 10.43
CA LEU A 70 -9.04 -25.83 9.87
C LEU A 70 -8.69 -26.42 8.51
N PHE A 71 -8.55 -27.76 8.41
CA PHE A 71 -8.24 -28.41 7.14
C PHE A 71 -9.27 -28.11 6.05
N ASN A 72 -10.57 -28.05 6.39
CA ASN A 72 -11.60 -27.71 5.42
C ASN A 72 -11.40 -26.30 4.85
N ARG A 73 -11.13 -25.32 5.74
CA ARG A 73 -10.87 -23.94 5.34
C ARG A 73 -9.61 -23.83 4.50
N LEU A 74 -8.53 -24.51 4.89
CA LEU A 74 -7.28 -24.53 4.13
C LEU A 74 -7.45 -25.20 2.77
N ALA A 75 -8.23 -26.28 2.67
CA ALA A 75 -8.55 -26.92 1.40
C ALA A 75 -9.29 -25.96 0.46
N GLY A 76 -10.27 -25.21 0.98
CA GLY A 76 -10.93 -24.13 0.25
C GLY A 76 -9.99 -23.01 -0.21
N ILE A 77 -9.00 -22.65 0.61
CA ILE A 77 -8.00 -21.61 0.27
C ILE A 77 -7.01 -22.10 -0.79
N PHE A 78 -6.53 -23.33 -0.66
CA PHE A 78 -5.47 -23.87 -1.52
C PHE A 78 -5.98 -24.56 -2.79
N GLY A 79 -7.28 -24.87 -2.87
CA GLY A 79 -7.87 -25.57 -4.01
C GLY A 79 -7.67 -27.09 -3.93
N ASP A 80 -7.84 -27.65 -2.73
CA ASP A 80 -7.81 -29.09 -2.44
C ASP A 80 -6.47 -29.81 -2.75
N ASP A 81 -5.36 -29.09 -2.75
CA ASP A 81 -4.01 -29.64 -2.92
C ASP A 81 -3.55 -30.40 -1.65
N VAL A 82 -3.57 -31.73 -1.73
CA VAL A 82 -3.24 -32.65 -0.62
C VAL A 82 -1.80 -32.46 -0.15
N ASP A 83 -0.84 -32.30 -1.06
CA ASP A 83 0.59 -32.24 -0.74
C ASP A 83 0.90 -30.95 0.02
N VAL A 84 0.26 -29.84 -0.38
CA VAL A 84 0.36 -28.57 0.35
C VAL A 84 -0.26 -28.70 1.74
N LEU A 85 -1.43 -29.33 1.88
CA LEU A 85 -2.10 -29.48 3.18
C LEU A 85 -1.32 -30.37 4.15
N LYS A 86 -0.76 -31.49 3.67
CA LYS A 86 0.15 -32.33 4.47
C LYS A 86 1.40 -31.57 4.88
N GLY A 87 1.99 -30.82 3.95
CA GLY A 87 3.15 -29.98 4.25
C GLY A 87 2.85 -28.89 5.27
N VAL A 88 1.71 -28.22 5.18
CA VAL A 88 1.25 -27.22 6.17
C VAL A 88 1.07 -27.88 7.53
N HIS A 89 0.45 -29.07 7.59
CA HIS A 89 0.29 -29.78 8.84
C HIS A 89 1.63 -30.16 9.49
N SER A 90 2.59 -30.62 8.68
CA SER A 90 3.93 -30.96 9.17
C SER A 90 4.72 -29.74 9.68
N ALA A 91 4.47 -28.56 9.11
CA ALA A 91 5.14 -27.33 9.49
C ALA A 91 4.51 -26.68 10.74
N CYS A 92 3.20 -26.84 10.94
CA CYS A 92 2.46 -26.27 12.07
C CYS A 92 1.55 -27.34 12.71
N PRO A 93 2.10 -28.26 13.53
CA PRO A 93 1.34 -29.37 14.10
C PRO A 93 0.28 -28.93 15.13
N GLU A 94 0.54 -27.83 15.84
CA GLU A 94 -0.30 -27.30 16.93
C GLU A 94 -1.34 -26.26 16.45
N ALA A 95 -1.39 -25.94 15.15
CA ALA A 95 -2.30 -24.91 14.64
C ALA A 95 -3.77 -25.38 14.71
N THR A 96 -4.64 -24.56 15.30
CA THR A 96 -6.09 -24.82 15.38
C THR A 96 -6.90 -23.84 14.53
N SER A 97 -6.31 -22.70 14.14
CA SER A 97 -6.94 -21.68 13.30
C SER A 97 -6.15 -21.38 12.03
N THR A 98 -6.84 -20.83 11.01
CA THR A 98 -6.22 -20.33 9.77
C THR A 98 -5.22 -19.22 10.05
N ARG A 99 -5.49 -18.42 11.09
CA ARG A 99 -4.59 -17.40 11.61
C ARG A 99 -3.26 -17.98 12.09
N ASP A 100 -3.28 -19.07 12.86
CA ASP A 100 -2.05 -19.67 13.41
C ASP A 100 -1.15 -20.20 12.30
N VAL A 101 -1.75 -20.76 11.25
CA VAL A 101 -1.05 -21.19 10.04
C VAL A 101 -0.39 -20.02 9.33
N ALA A 102 -1.09 -18.88 9.20
CA ALA A 102 -0.54 -17.67 8.59
C ALA A 102 0.58 -17.02 9.43
N LEU A 103 0.52 -17.13 10.77
CA LEU A 103 1.57 -16.69 11.68
C LEU A 103 2.80 -17.63 11.67
N GLY A 104 2.59 -18.93 11.48
CA GLY A 104 3.66 -19.93 11.51
C GLY A 104 4.47 -20.01 10.21
N LEU A 105 3.82 -19.84 9.05
CA LEU A 105 4.45 -20.09 7.76
C LEU A 105 5.13 -18.83 7.17
N GLY A 106 6.45 -18.86 7.10
CA GLY A 106 7.23 -17.82 6.41
C GLY A 106 7.38 -18.07 4.91
N LYS A 107 8.00 -17.13 4.19
CA LYS A 107 8.27 -17.26 2.74
C LYS A 107 9.09 -18.51 2.39
N ASN A 108 10.03 -18.88 3.26
CA ASN A 108 10.87 -20.07 3.08
C ASN A 108 10.07 -21.36 3.17
N ASP A 109 9.07 -21.42 4.04
CA ASP A 109 8.22 -22.61 4.20
C ASP A 109 7.33 -22.81 2.98
N PHE A 110 6.72 -21.74 2.45
CA PHE A 110 5.99 -21.79 1.18
C PHE A 110 6.89 -22.17 -0.01
N SER A 111 8.18 -21.81 0.03
CA SER A 111 9.14 -22.26 -0.99
C SER A 111 9.45 -23.76 -0.90
N ARG A 112 9.36 -24.37 0.28
CA ARG A 112 9.50 -25.83 0.47
C ARG A 112 8.25 -26.55 0.01
N LEU A 113 7.08 -26.04 0.37
CA LEU A 113 5.77 -26.56 -0.06
C LEU A 113 5.60 -26.49 -1.59
N ALA A 114 6.07 -25.43 -2.25
CA ALA A 114 6.01 -25.33 -3.69
C ALA A 114 6.92 -26.33 -4.42
N ARG A 115 8.03 -26.75 -3.80
CA ARG A 115 9.02 -27.68 -4.38
C ARG A 115 8.65 -29.15 -4.21
N SER A 116 7.83 -29.52 -3.22
CA SER A 116 7.45 -30.92 -2.97
C SER A 116 6.68 -31.53 -4.14
N GLU A 117 5.78 -30.77 -4.76
CA GLU A 117 4.99 -31.27 -5.91
C GLU A 117 5.73 -31.16 -7.25
N SER A 118 6.63 -30.18 -7.43
CA SER A 118 7.43 -30.06 -8.67
C SER A 118 8.34 -31.27 -8.91
N ARG A 119 8.61 -32.10 -7.88
CA ARG A 119 9.33 -33.37 -8.02
C ARG A 119 8.48 -34.49 -8.66
N ARG A 120 7.15 -34.34 -8.71
CA ARG A 120 6.22 -35.33 -9.31
C ARG A 120 5.85 -34.99 -10.76
N GLY A 121 5.91 -33.73 -11.17
CA GLY A 121 5.54 -33.28 -12.51
C GLY A 121 6.74 -32.91 -13.40
N VAL A 122 7.13 -33.84 -14.29
CA VAL A 122 7.93 -33.66 -15.52
C VAL A 122 9.38 -33.15 -15.36
N ALA A 123 10.27 -33.78 -16.14
CA ALA A 123 11.66 -33.39 -16.38
C ALA A 123 11.75 -31.98 -17.02
N ALA A 124 11.58 -30.94 -16.23
CA ALA A 124 11.90 -29.56 -16.62
C ALA A 124 13.38 -29.27 -16.34
N THR A 125 14.02 -28.49 -17.22
CA THR A 125 15.36 -27.95 -16.97
C THR A 125 15.39 -27.18 -15.64
N SER A 126 16.52 -27.24 -14.92
CA SER A 126 16.64 -26.72 -13.55
C SER A 126 16.21 -25.25 -13.39
N ALA A 127 16.44 -24.41 -14.41
CA ALA A 127 16.03 -23.00 -14.42
C ALA A 127 14.51 -22.80 -14.57
N SER A 128 13.83 -23.60 -15.41
CA SER A 128 12.38 -23.54 -15.60
C SER A 128 11.65 -24.04 -14.35
N ALA A 129 12.15 -25.11 -13.72
CA ALA A 129 11.61 -25.63 -12.47
C ALA A 129 11.73 -24.62 -11.30
N ALA A 130 12.84 -23.87 -11.23
CA ALA A 130 13.03 -22.84 -10.21
C ALA A 130 12.08 -21.65 -10.38
N SER A 131 11.86 -21.18 -11.61
CA SER A 131 10.90 -20.12 -11.93
C SER A 131 9.46 -20.55 -11.61
N ALA A 132 9.07 -21.76 -12.01
CA ALA A 132 7.76 -22.32 -11.71
C ALA A 132 7.51 -22.49 -10.20
N ALA A 133 8.51 -22.93 -9.45
CA ALA A 133 8.43 -23.03 -7.99
C ALA A 133 8.24 -21.65 -7.34
N SER A 134 8.95 -20.62 -7.81
CA SER A 134 8.80 -19.24 -7.31
C SER A 134 7.42 -18.66 -7.59
N ALA A 135 6.89 -18.86 -8.81
CA ALA A 135 5.55 -18.41 -9.17
C ALA A 135 4.47 -19.11 -8.31
N ARG A 136 4.64 -20.40 -8.04
CA ARG A 136 3.74 -21.13 -7.13
C ARG A 136 3.84 -20.65 -5.69
N THR A 137 5.04 -20.40 -5.17
CA THR A 137 5.23 -19.83 -3.84
C THR A 137 4.48 -18.50 -3.71
N ALA A 138 4.59 -17.61 -4.71
CA ALA A 138 3.84 -16.36 -4.73
C ALA A 138 2.32 -16.60 -4.73
N SER A 139 1.82 -17.55 -5.53
CA SER A 139 0.39 -17.91 -5.57
C SER A 139 -0.13 -18.46 -4.23
N LEU A 140 0.60 -19.37 -3.59
CA LEU A 140 0.24 -19.94 -2.29
C LEU A 140 0.20 -18.87 -1.20
N ARG A 141 1.21 -17.99 -1.16
CA ARG A 141 1.25 -16.85 -0.24
C ARG A 141 0.08 -15.89 -0.49
N GLN A 142 -0.24 -15.61 -1.75
CA GLN A 142 -1.37 -14.75 -2.12
C GLN A 142 -2.71 -15.34 -1.67
N LYS A 143 -2.90 -16.66 -1.78
CA LYS A 143 -4.11 -17.36 -1.34
C LYS A 143 -4.32 -17.22 0.17
N ILE A 144 -3.30 -17.48 0.98
CA ILE A 144 -3.37 -17.27 2.43
C ILE A 144 -3.58 -15.79 2.77
N PHE A 145 -2.87 -14.87 2.12
CA PHE A 145 -2.99 -13.44 2.38
C PHE A 145 -4.42 -12.92 2.17
N ARG A 146 -5.16 -13.47 1.18
CA ARG A 146 -6.58 -13.11 0.96
C ARG A 146 -7.51 -13.62 2.07
N GLY A 147 -7.17 -14.74 2.69
CA GLY A 147 -7.94 -15.30 3.81
C GLY A 147 -7.62 -14.61 5.14
N GLU A 148 -6.34 -14.47 5.46
CA GLU A 148 -5.83 -13.96 6.74
C GLU A 148 -4.77 -12.86 6.51
N PRO A 149 -5.20 -11.65 6.11
CA PRO A 149 -4.30 -10.56 5.75
C PRO A 149 -3.50 -10.04 6.95
N THR A 150 -4.16 -9.81 8.09
CA THR A 150 -3.51 -9.29 9.32
C THR A 150 -2.41 -10.23 9.81
N ALA A 151 -2.70 -11.52 9.89
CA ALA A 151 -1.77 -12.54 10.37
C ALA A 151 -0.55 -12.68 9.46
N THR A 152 -0.77 -12.63 8.14
CA THR A 152 0.34 -12.66 7.17
C THR A 152 1.22 -11.42 7.30
N ILE A 153 0.65 -10.23 7.54
CA ILE A 153 1.43 -9.01 7.80
C ILE A 153 2.23 -9.12 9.09
N GLN A 154 1.65 -9.66 10.17
CA GLN A 154 2.39 -9.92 11.41
C GLN A 154 3.57 -10.86 11.19
N ARG A 155 3.39 -11.91 10.38
CA ARG A 155 4.49 -12.81 10.02
C ARG A 155 5.55 -12.10 9.19
N MET A 156 5.15 -11.29 8.22
CA MET A 156 6.09 -10.49 7.41
C MET A 156 6.86 -9.45 8.24
N LEU A 157 6.25 -8.89 9.29
CA LEU A 157 6.94 -8.05 10.26
C LEU A 157 7.96 -8.88 11.05
N ALA A 158 7.57 -10.05 11.55
CA ALA A 158 8.49 -10.93 12.28
C ALA A 158 9.69 -11.41 11.43
N ASP A 159 9.51 -11.55 10.11
CA ASP A 159 10.56 -11.92 9.15
C ASP A 159 11.35 -10.71 8.59
N ASP A 160 11.11 -9.50 9.10
CA ASP A 160 11.70 -8.23 8.63
C ASP A 160 11.52 -7.98 7.11
N GLU A 161 10.44 -8.52 6.50
CA GLU A 161 10.16 -8.33 5.06
C GLU A 161 9.61 -6.93 4.75
N ILE A 162 9.02 -6.25 5.73
CA ILE A 162 8.40 -4.93 5.57
C ILE A 162 9.34 -3.86 6.10
N ALA A 163 9.65 -2.87 5.26
CA ALA A 163 10.48 -1.73 5.65
C ALA A 163 9.68 -0.76 6.54
N LEU A 164 9.81 -0.92 7.87
CA LEU A 164 9.37 0.05 8.86
C LEU A 164 10.56 0.64 9.63
N SER A 165 10.36 1.80 10.25
CA SER A 165 11.34 2.38 11.17
C SER A 165 11.60 1.42 12.32
N ARG A 166 12.88 1.22 12.68
CA ARG A 166 13.29 0.28 13.75
C ARG A 166 12.59 0.54 15.09
N GLU A 167 12.28 1.81 15.35
CA GLU A 167 11.61 2.27 16.58
C GLU A 167 10.12 1.90 16.62
N THR A 168 9.45 1.85 15.46
CA THR A 168 8.00 1.57 15.38
C THR A 168 7.72 0.08 15.20
N HIS A 169 8.70 -0.72 14.79
CA HIS A 169 8.53 -2.14 14.51
C HIS A 169 7.96 -2.95 15.70
N LEU A 170 8.62 -2.88 16.86
CA LEU A 170 8.21 -3.63 18.06
C LEU A 170 6.86 -3.17 18.63
N PRO A 171 6.57 -1.85 18.78
CA PRO A 171 5.26 -1.39 19.19
C PRO A 171 4.13 -1.85 18.27
N VAL A 172 4.34 -1.79 16.94
CA VAL A 172 3.33 -2.20 15.95
C VAL A 172 3.01 -3.69 16.08
N GLN A 173 4.03 -4.53 16.23
CA GLN A 173 3.84 -5.97 16.41
C GLN A 173 3.00 -6.26 17.67
N LYS A 174 3.36 -5.65 18.81
CA LYS A 174 2.62 -5.81 20.07
C LYS A 174 1.16 -5.41 19.96
N ILE A 175 0.85 -4.30 19.30
CA ILE A 175 -0.54 -3.82 19.12
C ILE A 175 -1.35 -4.81 18.28
N LEU A 176 -0.76 -5.39 17.24
CA LEU A 176 -1.44 -6.38 16.40
C LEU A 176 -1.62 -7.73 17.12
N ASP A 177 -0.77 -8.05 18.08
CA ASP A 177 -0.86 -9.28 18.88
C ASP A 177 -1.95 -9.20 19.97
N GLU A 178 -2.35 -7.99 20.40
CA GLU A 178 -3.41 -7.79 21.41
C GLU A 178 -4.80 -8.18 20.89
N ASP A 179 -5.12 -7.89 19.63
CA ASP A 179 -6.42 -8.17 19.02
C ASP A 179 -6.32 -9.19 17.88
N ALA A 180 -6.61 -10.45 18.21
CA ALA A 180 -6.64 -11.55 17.25
C ALA A 180 -7.78 -11.43 16.22
N THR A 181 -8.83 -10.66 16.51
CA THR A 181 -10.01 -10.48 15.65
C THR A 181 -9.88 -9.33 14.66
N PHE A 182 -8.83 -8.50 14.82
CA PHE A 182 -8.60 -7.35 13.97
C PHE A 182 -8.32 -7.76 12.52
N ASN A 183 -9.14 -7.24 11.61
CA ASN A 183 -8.97 -7.39 10.17
C ASN A 183 -8.58 -6.04 9.54
N ILE A 184 -7.32 -5.95 9.08
CA ILE A 184 -6.76 -4.73 8.50
C ILE A 184 -7.51 -4.24 7.24
N CYS A 185 -8.19 -5.13 6.51
CA CYS A 185 -8.93 -4.79 5.31
C CYS A 185 -10.26 -4.07 5.58
N THR A 186 -10.92 -4.43 6.68
CA THR A 186 -12.31 -4.01 6.96
C THR A 186 -12.43 -3.04 8.11
N THR A 187 -11.51 -3.13 9.07
CA THR A 187 -11.59 -2.44 10.34
C THR A 187 -10.58 -1.29 10.33
N PRO A 188 -11.00 -0.05 10.62
CA PRO A 188 -10.09 1.10 10.59
C PRO A 188 -9.03 0.98 11.70
N VAL A 189 -7.77 1.33 11.41
CA VAL A 189 -6.70 1.34 12.42
C VAL A 189 -7.06 2.22 13.63
N SER A 190 -7.83 3.28 13.44
CA SER A 190 -8.25 4.17 14.53
C SER A 190 -9.14 3.49 15.58
N SER A 191 -9.89 2.43 15.26
CA SER A 191 -10.62 1.66 16.27
C SER A 191 -9.67 0.77 17.07
N LEU A 192 -8.73 0.09 16.39
CA LEU A 192 -7.69 -0.71 17.05
C LEU A 192 -6.88 0.12 18.06
N LEU A 193 -6.45 1.32 17.67
CA LEU A 193 -5.67 2.22 18.53
C LEU A 193 -6.46 2.75 19.72
N ARG A 194 -7.79 2.89 19.59
CA ARG A 194 -8.66 3.33 20.69
C ARG A 194 -8.76 2.29 21.79
N ASP A 195 -8.81 1.02 21.40
CA ASP A 195 -9.05 -0.10 22.31
C ASP A 195 -7.73 -0.68 22.85
N SER A 196 -6.63 -0.60 22.10
CA SER A 196 -5.31 -1.11 22.48
C SER A 196 -4.78 -0.54 23.81
N HIS A 197 -4.30 -1.44 24.66
CA HIS A 197 -3.62 -1.08 25.90
C HIS A 197 -2.15 -0.73 25.64
N ALA A 198 -1.45 -1.50 24.81
CA ALA A 198 -0.08 -1.23 24.40
C ALA A 198 0.07 0.18 23.83
N PHE A 199 -0.86 0.64 22.98
CA PHE A 199 -0.80 1.98 22.41
C PHE A 199 -0.96 3.10 23.45
N LYS A 200 -1.83 2.91 24.45
CA LYS A 200 -2.05 3.90 25.52
C LYS A 200 -0.82 4.08 26.42
N HIS A 201 -0.05 3.02 26.63
CA HIS A 201 1.16 3.00 27.44
C HIS A 201 2.43 3.47 26.72
N LEU A 202 2.38 3.74 25.41
CA LEU A 202 3.50 4.34 24.67
C LEU A 202 3.74 5.80 25.10
N SER A 203 4.97 6.28 24.92
CA SER A 203 5.29 7.70 25.10
C SER A 203 4.55 8.56 24.08
N ASP A 204 4.19 9.78 24.47
CA ASP A 204 3.43 10.70 23.61
C ASP A 204 4.17 11.07 22.32
N GLU A 205 5.51 11.02 22.34
CA GLU A 205 6.36 11.24 21.15
C GLU A 205 6.26 10.10 20.13
N MET A 206 6.11 8.84 20.59
CA MET A 206 6.08 7.66 19.70
C MET A 206 4.69 7.38 19.12
N LYS A 207 3.62 7.78 19.82
CA LYS A 207 2.23 7.59 19.37
C LYS A 207 1.98 8.00 17.92
N PRO A 208 2.34 9.22 17.46
CA PRO A 208 2.08 9.62 16.07
C PRO A 208 2.87 8.78 15.05
N ALA A 209 4.10 8.38 15.37
CA ALA A 209 4.93 7.57 14.48
C ALA A 209 4.38 6.14 14.30
N VAL A 210 3.92 5.52 15.40
CA VAL A 210 3.30 4.18 15.39
C VAL A 210 1.95 4.22 14.67
N GLU A 211 1.13 5.24 14.93
CA GLU A 211 -0.15 5.43 14.24
C GLU A 211 0.06 5.61 12.72
N SER A 212 1.03 6.43 12.32
CA SER A 212 1.37 6.64 10.90
C SER A 212 1.85 5.35 10.23
N SER A 213 2.64 4.53 10.95
CA SER A 213 3.14 3.24 10.45
C SER A 213 1.98 2.25 10.22
N LEU A 214 1.05 2.11 11.16
CA LEU A 214 -0.13 1.23 11.01
C LEU A 214 -1.06 1.70 9.89
N LYS A 215 -1.32 3.01 9.80
CA LYS A 215 -2.10 3.60 8.69
C LYS A 215 -1.43 3.35 7.34
N THR A 216 -0.10 3.40 7.29
CA THR A 216 0.67 3.08 6.09
C THR A 216 0.50 1.62 5.69
N LEU A 217 0.59 0.67 6.65
CA LEU A 217 0.34 -0.75 6.37
C LEU A 217 -1.06 -0.99 5.82
N GLN A 218 -2.09 -0.39 6.44
CA GLN A 218 -3.47 -0.51 5.97
C GLN A 218 -3.63 0.04 4.54
N ARG A 219 -3.00 1.19 4.26
CA ARG A 219 -3.06 1.82 2.93
C ARG A 219 -2.37 0.99 1.86
N VAL A 220 -1.20 0.42 2.15
CA VAL A 220 -0.47 -0.40 1.16
C VAL A 220 -1.14 -1.76 0.96
N GLN A 221 -1.68 -2.36 2.02
CA GLN A 221 -2.49 -3.58 1.92
C GLN A 221 -3.72 -3.38 1.02
N ALA A 222 -4.36 -2.20 1.08
CA ALA A 222 -5.50 -1.88 0.21
C ALA A 222 -5.14 -1.72 -1.28
N LEU A 223 -3.85 -1.52 -1.61
CA LEU A 223 -3.37 -1.37 -2.99
C LEU A 223 -3.18 -2.70 -3.72
N SER A 224 -2.79 -3.76 -2.99
CA SER A 224 -2.49 -5.04 -3.62
C SER A 224 -2.84 -6.22 -2.72
N PRO A 225 -3.53 -7.25 -3.24
CA PRO A 225 -3.79 -8.48 -2.51
C PRO A 225 -2.58 -9.43 -2.51
N SER A 226 -1.36 -8.95 -2.79
CA SER A 226 -0.12 -9.75 -2.85
C SER A 226 0.86 -9.33 -1.74
N PRO A 227 1.36 -10.28 -0.93
CA PRO A 227 2.32 -9.98 0.14
C PRO A 227 3.69 -9.52 -0.41
N ASP A 228 4.16 -10.09 -1.53
CA ASP A 228 5.41 -9.66 -2.16
C ASP A 228 5.32 -8.20 -2.68
N ALA A 229 4.13 -7.77 -3.13
CA ALA A 229 3.89 -6.39 -3.53
C ALA A 229 3.92 -5.43 -2.34
N LEU A 230 3.38 -5.82 -1.17
CA LEU A 230 3.43 -5.03 0.06
C LEU A 230 4.87 -4.74 0.50
N ALA A 231 5.73 -5.77 0.51
CA ALA A 231 7.15 -5.63 0.83
C ALA A 231 7.88 -4.73 -0.20
N ALA A 232 7.60 -4.91 -1.49
CA ALA A 232 8.21 -4.12 -2.55
C ALA A 232 7.81 -2.63 -2.50
N LEU A 233 6.52 -2.34 -2.27
CA LEU A 233 6.00 -0.98 -2.20
C LEU A 233 6.52 -0.21 -0.97
N THR A 234 6.54 -0.86 0.19
CA THR A 234 7.07 -0.27 1.43
C THR A 234 8.58 -0.02 1.35
N LYS A 235 9.35 -0.96 0.79
CA LYS A 235 10.79 -0.78 0.55
C LYS A 235 11.11 0.37 -0.40
N GLN A 236 10.26 0.58 -1.41
CA GLN A 236 10.38 1.71 -2.34
C GLN A 236 9.77 3.01 -1.79
N GLY A 237 9.20 3.03 -0.57
CA GLY A 237 8.57 4.23 0.00
C GLY A 237 7.28 4.68 -0.70
N VAL A 238 6.76 3.90 -1.64
CA VAL A 238 5.53 4.22 -2.38
C VAL A 238 4.34 3.66 -1.61
N THR A 239 3.67 4.51 -0.84
CA THR A 239 2.76 4.03 0.21
C THR A 239 1.29 4.38 -0.01
N SER A 240 0.93 5.19 -1.02
CA SER A 240 -0.44 5.63 -1.24
C SER A 240 -0.90 5.51 -2.69
N ALA A 241 -2.22 5.30 -2.88
CA ALA A 241 -2.84 5.30 -4.21
C ALA A 241 -2.63 6.64 -4.93
N HIS A 242 -2.66 7.75 -4.18
CA HIS A 242 -2.44 9.08 -4.72
C HIS A 242 -1.02 9.22 -5.30
N GLN A 243 0.02 8.81 -4.55
CA GLN A 243 1.40 8.83 -5.03
C GLN A 243 1.58 7.99 -6.31
N ILE A 244 1.02 6.78 -6.34
CA ILE A 244 1.14 5.88 -7.50
C ILE A 244 0.44 6.46 -8.74
N SER A 245 -0.77 7.02 -8.56
CA SER A 245 -1.56 7.56 -9.67
C SER A 245 -1.00 8.88 -10.24
N ASN A 246 -0.21 9.62 -9.48
CA ASN A 246 0.52 10.80 -9.98
C ASN A 246 1.76 10.42 -10.79
N MET A 247 2.23 9.17 -10.69
CA MET A 247 3.35 8.68 -11.48
C MET A 247 2.87 8.11 -12.83
N PRO A 248 3.58 8.38 -13.94
CA PRO A 248 3.29 7.72 -15.20
C PRO A 248 3.48 6.20 -15.09
N MET A 249 2.58 5.47 -15.74
CA MET A 249 2.49 4.01 -15.62
C MET A 249 3.80 3.31 -15.99
N GLU A 250 4.46 3.74 -17.08
CA GLU A 250 5.70 3.12 -17.55
C GLU A 250 6.84 3.25 -16.53
N HIS A 251 6.98 4.41 -15.89
CA HIS A 251 7.98 4.64 -14.85
C HIS A 251 7.72 3.78 -13.61
N PHE A 252 6.45 3.71 -13.18
CA PHE A 252 6.07 2.88 -12.04
C PHE A 252 6.36 1.40 -12.29
N VAL A 253 5.98 0.90 -13.47
CA VAL A 253 6.21 -0.49 -13.86
C VAL A 253 7.71 -0.77 -13.97
N ALA A 254 8.50 0.09 -14.62
CA ALA A 254 9.95 -0.09 -14.74
C ALA A 254 10.67 -0.10 -13.37
N GLY A 255 10.22 0.73 -12.42
CA GLY A 255 10.78 0.78 -11.07
C GLY A 255 10.44 -0.46 -10.22
N LEU A 256 9.23 -0.99 -10.34
CA LEU A 256 8.74 -2.10 -9.52
C LEU A 256 8.98 -3.48 -10.15
N GLU A 257 9.16 -3.56 -11.48
CA GLU A 257 9.41 -4.82 -12.19
C GLU A 257 10.68 -5.52 -11.67
N LYS A 258 11.74 -4.76 -11.35
CA LYS A 258 13.01 -5.30 -10.82
C LYS A 258 12.85 -5.96 -9.44
N THR A 259 11.96 -5.46 -8.59
CA THR A 259 11.77 -5.99 -7.23
C THR A 259 10.69 -7.05 -7.16
N LEU A 260 9.62 -6.91 -7.95
CA LEU A 260 8.48 -7.83 -7.94
C LEU A 260 8.65 -9.00 -8.92
N GLY A 261 9.49 -8.85 -9.95
CA GLY A 261 9.73 -9.88 -10.97
C GLY A 261 8.54 -10.13 -11.91
N SER A 262 7.53 -9.25 -11.88
CA SER A 262 6.30 -9.40 -12.68
C SER A 262 5.76 -8.04 -13.12
N ARG A 263 5.81 -7.80 -14.43
CA ARG A 263 5.24 -6.61 -15.09
C ARG A 263 3.72 -6.51 -14.97
N GLU A 264 3.01 -7.64 -15.05
CA GLU A 264 1.55 -7.70 -14.98
C GLU A 264 1.03 -7.26 -13.60
N LEU A 265 1.62 -7.80 -12.53
CA LEU A 265 1.28 -7.38 -11.17
C LEU A 265 1.54 -5.88 -10.96
N ALA A 266 2.68 -5.34 -11.39
CA ALA A 266 2.96 -3.91 -11.28
C ALA A 266 1.92 -3.07 -12.06
N THR A 267 1.55 -3.51 -13.25
CA THR A 267 0.49 -2.89 -14.06
C THR A 267 -0.86 -2.88 -13.33
N SER A 268 -1.25 -4.01 -12.74
CA SER A 268 -2.52 -4.12 -12.01
C SER A 268 -2.56 -3.22 -10.76
N ILE A 269 -1.43 -3.04 -10.06
CA ILE A 269 -1.32 -2.16 -8.90
C ILE A 269 -1.51 -0.70 -9.31
N HIS A 270 -0.88 -0.27 -10.41
CA HIS A 270 -1.03 1.09 -10.92
C HIS A 270 -2.48 1.38 -11.31
N GLN A 271 -3.09 0.48 -12.10
CA GLN A 271 -4.48 0.61 -12.52
C GLN A 271 -5.45 0.66 -11.33
N HIS A 272 -5.23 -0.19 -10.32
CA HIS A 272 -6.04 -0.17 -9.10
C HIS A 272 -5.84 1.11 -8.28
N ALA A 273 -4.62 1.64 -8.22
CA ALA A 273 -4.34 2.92 -7.58
C ALA A 273 -5.05 4.08 -8.27
N VAL A 274 -5.02 4.14 -9.60
CA VAL A 274 -5.76 5.13 -10.41
C VAL A 274 -7.26 4.99 -10.16
N ALA A 275 -7.80 3.78 -10.22
CA ALA A 275 -9.21 3.54 -9.94
C ALA A 275 -9.59 3.92 -8.49
N SER A 276 -8.70 3.67 -7.52
CA SER A 276 -8.92 4.07 -6.13
C SER A 276 -8.91 5.58 -5.95
N ARG A 277 -8.03 6.30 -6.65
CA ARG A 277 -8.03 7.78 -6.66
C ARG A 277 -9.35 8.31 -7.21
N ILE A 278 -9.76 7.84 -8.39
CA ILE A 278 -11.01 8.26 -9.05
C ILE A 278 -12.22 7.98 -8.14
N ARG A 279 -12.29 6.81 -7.51
CA ARG A 279 -13.38 6.49 -6.57
C ARG A 279 -13.40 7.43 -5.37
N ASN A 280 -12.24 7.72 -4.78
CA ASN A 280 -12.13 8.60 -3.63
C ASN A 280 -12.52 10.04 -3.99
N GLU A 281 -12.00 10.57 -5.10
CA GLU A 281 -12.36 11.91 -5.59
C GLU A 281 -13.86 11.99 -5.95
N GLY A 282 -14.38 10.99 -6.66
CA GLY A 282 -15.80 10.92 -7.00
C GLY A 282 -16.71 10.88 -5.77
N PHE A 283 -16.30 10.15 -4.73
CA PHE A 283 -17.00 10.16 -3.44
C PHE A 283 -16.96 11.54 -2.78
N LEU A 284 -15.79 12.18 -2.70
CA LEU A 284 -15.64 13.52 -2.10
C LEU A 284 -16.49 14.58 -2.82
N VAL A 285 -16.45 14.58 -4.16
CA VAL A 285 -17.27 15.49 -4.99
C VAL A 285 -18.75 15.21 -4.81
N SER A 286 -19.16 13.94 -4.80
CA SER A 286 -20.57 13.55 -4.60
C SER A 286 -21.08 13.90 -3.20
N ALA A 287 -20.24 13.72 -2.17
CA ALA A 287 -20.54 14.13 -0.80
C ALA A 287 -20.73 15.65 -0.72
N LEU A 288 -19.80 16.43 -1.31
CA LEU A 288 -19.88 17.88 -1.37
C LEU A 288 -21.16 18.34 -2.09
N GLN A 289 -21.47 17.76 -3.25
CA GLN A 289 -22.68 18.07 -4.02
C GLN A 289 -23.96 17.70 -3.28
N THR A 290 -23.96 16.60 -2.51
CA THR A 290 -25.12 16.19 -1.70
C THR A 290 -25.43 17.24 -0.62
N VAL A 291 -24.41 17.80 0.02
CA VAL A 291 -24.60 18.83 1.04
C VAL A 291 -24.94 20.18 0.39
N ARG A 292 -24.23 20.57 -0.67
CA ARG A 292 -24.35 21.89 -1.31
C ARG A 292 -25.56 22.03 -2.25
N SER A 293 -26.03 20.95 -2.87
CA SER A 293 -26.87 20.99 -4.08
C SER A 293 -26.13 21.68 -5.24
N SER A 294 -26.85 22.23 -6.22
CA SER A 294 -26.27 22.85 -7.42
C SER A 294 -25.51 24.15 -7.15
N GLY A 295 -25.68 24.77 -5.97
CA GLY A 295 -25.13 26.08 -5.61
C GLY A 295 -25.82 27.24 -6.33
N LEU A 296 -26.79 26.97 -7.21
CA LEU A 296 -27.51 27.96 -7.99
C LEU A 296 -28.82 28.30 -7.30
N ARG A 297 -28.94 29.53 -6.81
CA ARG A 297 -30.12 30.01 -6.08
C ARG A 297 -31.44 29.79 -6.82
N VAL A 298 -31.42 29.83 -8.15
CA VAL A 298 -32.61 29.62 -9.01
C VAL A 298 -33.05 28.16 -9.08
N ILE A 299 -32.10 27.22 -8.96
CA ILE A 299 -32.36 25.77 -8.99
C ILE A 299 -32.64 25.27 -7.58
N ASP A 300 -31.85 25.73 -6.61
CA ASP A 300 -31.93 25.32 -5.21
C ASP A 300 -33.03 26.04 -4.42
N GLY A 301 -33.83 26.89 -5.09
CA GLY A 301 -35.04 27.50 -4.52
C GLY A 301 -34.78 28.47 -3.36
N GLY A 302 -33.72 29.27 -3.44
CA GLY A 302 -33.26 30.05 -2.30
C GLY A 302 -32.66 29.13 -1.25
N ALA A 303 -31.40 28.71 -1.45
CA ALA A 303 -30.64 27.97 -0.45
C ALA A 303 -30.50 28.81 0.82
N THR A 304 -31.52 28.78 1.67
CA THR A 304 -31.45 29.27 3.04
C THR A 304 -30.38 28.44 3.75
N LYS A 305 -29.60 29.05 4.64
CA LYS A 305 -28.64 28.34 5.51
C LYS A 305 -29.26 27.06 6.10
N LEU A 306 -30.54 27.14 6.47
CA LEU A 306 -31.39 26.06 6.97
C LEU A 306 -31.52 24.83 6.03
N GLY A 307 -31.46 25.02 4.72
CA GLY A 307 -31.52 23.94 3.73
C GLY A 307 -30.19 23.19 3.60
N VAL A 308 -29.07 23.91 3.65
CA VAL A 308 -27.72 23.33 3.69
C VAL A 308 -27.51 22.60 5.02
N GLU A 309 -27.90 23.21 6.14
CA GLU A 309 -27.83 22.60 7.48
C GLU A 309 -28.62 21.28 7.54
N ARG A 310 -29.85 21.24 7.00
CA ARG A 310 -30.63 20.00 6.95
C ARG A 310 -29.96 18.90 6.13
N ARG A 311 -29.39 19.22 4.97
CA ARG A 311 -28.68 18.24 4.13
C ARG A 311 -27.38 17.78 4.79
N SER A 312 -26.65 18.69 5.42
CA SER A 312 -25.46 18.37 6.22
C SER A 312 -25.81 17.41 7.37
N LEU A 313 -26.88 17.70 8.13
CA LEU A 313 -27.38 16.80 9.19
C LEU A 313 -27.78 15.42 8.64
N ALA A 314 -28.52 15.35 7.54
CA ALA A 314 -28.92 14.08 6.93
C ALA A 314 -27.70 13.29 6.41
N PHE A 315 -26.74 13.98 5.80
CA PHE A 315 -25.48 13.36 5.35
C PHE A 315 -24.67 12.84 6.53
N ASN A 316 -24.52 13.63 7.60
CA ASN A 316 -23.80 13.25 8.81
C ASN A 316 -24.47 12.06 9.49
N GLN A 317 -25.80 12.03 9.60
CA GLN A 317 -26.52 10.86 10.14
C GLN A 317 -26.29 9.59 9.32
N ALA A 318 -26.28 9.68 7.99
CA ALA A 318 -25.96 8.55 7.12
C ALA A 318 -24.49 8.12 7.25
N ALA A 319 -23.57 9.09 7.36
CA ALA A 319 -22.14 8.87 7.54
C ALA A 319 -21.79 8.27 8.91
N ASP A 320 -22.50 8.67 9.97
CA ASP A 320 -22.33 8.15 11.33
C ASP A 320 -22.76 6.69 11.45
N GLY A 321 -23.69 6.24 10.60
CA GLY A 321 -24.05 4.83 10.44
C GLY A 321 -23.01 4.00 9.68
N ALA A 322 -22.02 4.63 9.03
CA ALA A 322 -20.95 3.92 8.34
C ALA A 322 -19.82 3.54 9.30
N LYS A 323 -19.27 2.33 9.17
CA LYS A 323 -18.14 1.83 9.98
C LYS A 323 -16.87 2.69 9.84
N THR A 324 -16.76 3.43 8.74
CA THR A 324 -15.67 4.37 8.44
C THR A 324 -16.20 5.79 8.42
N GLN A 325 -15.88 6.55 9.46
CA GLN A 325 -16.21 7.98 9.52
C GLN A 325 -15.17 8.78 8.73
N VAL A 326 -15.53 9.21 7.52
CA VAL A 326 -14.78 10.22 6.78
C VAL A 326 -15.34 11.58 7.19
N ASN A 327 -14.59 12.31 8.01
CA ASN A 327 -14.96 13.68 8.38
C ASN A 327 -14.15 14.65 7.53
N LEU A 328 -14.82 15.30 6.57
CA LEU A 328 -14.22 16.28 5.66
C LEU A 328 -13.66 17.50 6.39
N GLU A 329 -14.33 17.96 7.45
CA GLU A 329 -13.87 19.09 8.25
C GLU A 329 -12.59 18.74 9.05
N LYS A 330 -12.43 17.49 9.47
CA LYS A 330 -11.17 17.00 10.05
C LYS A 330 -10.04 16.91 9.02
N LEU A 331 -10.37 16.66 7.75
CA LEU A 331 -9.38 16.51 6.68
C LEU A 331 -8.95 17.86 6.08
N PHE A 332 -9.89 18.78 5.92
CA PHE A 332 -9.70 20.04 5.18
C PHE A 332 -9.87 21.30 6.05
N GLY A 333 -10.22 21.16 7.32
CA GLY A 333 -10.54 22.28 8.21
C GLY A 333 -11.98 22.76 8.05
N SER A 334 -12.28 24.00 8.47
CA SER A 334 -13.62 24.55 8.27
C SER A 334 -13.97 24.57 6.78
N LEU A 335 -15.12 24.01 6.45
CA LEU A 335 -15.70 24.08 5.10
C LEU A 335 -16.54 25.36 4.92
N ASP A 336 -16.47 26.30 5.87
CA ASP A 336 -17.09 27.61 5.73
C ASP A 336 -16.38 28.39 4.62
N TYR A 337 -17.11 28.62 3.53
CA TYR A 337 -16.60 29.40 2.41
C TYR A 337 -16.76 30.90 2.69
N CYS A 338 -15.65 31.64 2.55
CA CYS A 338 -15.69 33.07 2.28
C CYS A 338 -15.93 33.31 0.77
N GLU A 339 -16.37 34.51 0.41
CA GLU A 339 -16.37 34.98 -0.98
C GLU A 339 -14.91 35.08 -1.46
N CYS A 340 -14.37 33.97 -1.97
CA CYS A 340 -13.01 33.92 -2.50
C CYS A 340 -12.94 34.75 -3.78
N SER A 341 -11.96 35.65 -3.88
CA SER A 341 -11.63 36.32 -5.13
C SER A 341 -11.17 35.31 -6.18
N ASP A 342 -11.36 35.62 -7.47
CA ASP A 342 -11.04 34.69 -8.57
C ASP A 342 -9.58 34.18 -8.54
N CYS A 343 -8.64 34.97 -8.00
CA CYS A 343 -7.23 34.60 -7.82
C CYS A 343 -7.00 33.46 -6.82
N THR A 344 -7.88 33.26 -5.83
CA THR A 344 -7.78 32.17 -4.83
C THR A 344 -8.67 30.97 -5.18
N SER A 345 -9.27 30.98 -6.37
CA SER A 345 -10.04 29.87 -6.91
C SER A 345 -9.15 28.70 -7.32
N VAL A 346 -9.69 27.47 -7.24
CA VAL A 346 -9.08 26.27 -7.81
C VAL A 346 -8.92 26.39 -9.34
N TYR A 347 -9.69 27.27 -9.98
CA TYR A 347 -9.59 27.57 -11.41
C TYR A 347 -8.67 28.77 -11.74
N SER A 348 -7.94 29.29 -10.76
CA SER A 348 -7.10 30.48 -10.95
C SER A 348 -5.79 30.17 -11.68
N PRO A 349 -5.11 31.19 -12.25
CA PRO A 349 -3.77 31.03 -12.82
C PRO A 349 -2.74 30.54 -11.79
N ALA A 350 -2.88 30.92 -10.51
CA ALA A 350 -2.01 30.45 -9.44
C ALA A 350 -2.17 28.94 -9.20
N SER A 351 -3.41 28.44 -9.21
CA SER A 351 -3.69 27.00 -9.11
C SER A 351 -3.11 26.22 -10.30
N TYR A 352 -3.23 26.76 -11.51
CA TYR A 352 -2.62 26.18 -12.71
C TYR A 352 -1.08 26.13 -12.62
N TYR A 353 -0.46 27.19 -12.11
CA TYR A 353 0.99 27.24 -11.89
C TYR A 353 1.47 26.16 -10.91
N VAL A 354 0.78 25.97 -9.78
CA VAL A 354 1.10 24.92 -8.81
C VAL A 354 0.96 23.53 -9.43
N GLU A 355 -0.12 23.28 -10.18
CA GLU A 355 -0.32 22.00 -10.87
C GLU A 355 0.77 21.73 -11.91
N LEU A 356 1.28 22.77 -12.60
CA LEU A 356 2.37 22.63 -13.55
C LEU A 356 3.69 22.25 -12.85
N LEU A 357 4.01 22.89 -11.72
CA LEU A 357 5.19 22.51 -10.93
C LEU A 357 5.08 21.08 -10.41
N GLU A 358 3.88 20.69 -9.94
CA GLU A 358 3.60 19.35 -9.46
C GLU A 358 3.71 18.29 -10.58
N PHE A 359 3.23 18.63 -11.78
CA PHE A 359 3.44 17.83 -12.97
C PHE A 359 4.93 17.64 -13.26
N LEU A 360 5.72 18.71 -13.27
CA LEU A 360 7.18 18.62 -13.51
C LEU A 360 7.93 17.85 -12.41
N ARG A 361 7.40 17.82 -11.18
CA ARG A 361 7.96 17.03 -10.07
C ARG A 361 7.78 15.53 -10.24
N HIS A 362 6.68 15.09 -10.85
CA HIS A 362 6.37 13.67 -11.01
C HIS A 362 6.78 13.08 -12.35
N ASN A 363 7.24 13.91 -13.29
CA ASN A 363 7.90 13.44 -14.50
C ASN A 363 9.39 13.27 -14.21
N ASN A 364 10.00 12.26 -14.84
CA ASN A 364 11.44 12.00 -14.72
C ASN A 364 12.12 12.30 -16.05
N LEU A 365 13.34 12.82 -15.98
CA LEU A 365 14.18 13.04 -17.17
C LEU A 365 14.87 11.75 -17.64
N LYS A 366 15.08 10.79 -16.74
CA LYS A 366 15.79 9.53 -17.03
C LYS A 366 14.86 8.34 -16.79
N PRO A 367 14.45 7.60 -17.83
CA PRO A 367 13.60 6.42 -17.67
C PRO A 367 14.30 5.29 -16.90
N ASP A 368 15.64 5.24 -16.93
CA ASP A 368 16.44 4.16 -16.33
C ASP A 368 16.57 4.25 -14.81
N ASN A 369 16.30 5.42 -14.23
CA ASN A 369 16.32 5.67 -12.79
C ASN A 369 15.04 6.39 -12.34
N PRO A 370 13.91 5.67 -12.29
CA PRO A 370 12.65 6.30 -11.93
C PRO A 370 12.68 6.72 -10.46
N HIS A 371 12.39 7.99 -10.17
CA HIS A 371 12.22 8.51 -8.81
C HIS A 371 10.98 7.90 -8.17
N LEU A 372 11.15 6.75 -7.50
CA LEU A 372 10.13 6.16 -6.64
C LEU A 372 10.42 6.55 -5.19
N GLY A 373 9.37 6.92 -4.45
CA GLY A 373 9.38 6.82 -2.99
C GLY A 373 9.53 8.09 -2.17
N ASN A 374 10.02 9.20 -2.75
CA ASN A 374 10.05 10.47 -2.02
C ASN A 374 9.18 11.53 -2.73
N PRO A 375 7.93 11.73 -2.30
CA PRO A 375 7.04 12.72 -2.92
C PRO A 375 7.53 14.16 -2.77
N THR A 376 8.40 14.45 -1.81
CA THR A 376 8.89 15.83 -1.55
C THR A 376 10.25 16.10 -2.20
N SER A 377 10.90 15.09 -2.79
CA SER A 377 12.19 15.28 -3.46
C SER A 377 12.00 15.74 -4.90
N VAL A 378 12.66 16.84 -5.26
CA VAL A 378 12.76 17.31 -6.65
C VAL A 378 13.96 16.73 -7.41
N LYS A 379 14.90 16.08 -6.72
CA LYS A 379 16.13 15.55 -7.35
C LYS A 379 15.81 14.61 -8.52
N GLY A 380 16.54 14.76 -9.62
CA GLY A 380 16.45 14.05 -10.90
C GLY A 380 15.12 14.17 -11.66
N THR A 381 14.30 15.15 -11.28
CA THR A 381 13.04 15.51 -11.97
C THR A 381 13.26 16.69 -12.92
N GLN A 382 12.31 16.92 -13.83
CA GLN A 382 12.28 18.11 -14.68
C GLN A 382 12.22 19.39 -13.82
N LEU A 383 11.53 19.33 -12.67
CA LEU A 383 11.42 20.46 -11.76
C LEU A 383 12.77 20.87 -11.18
N GLU A 384 13.68 19.94 -10.85
CA GLU A 384 15.02 20.31 -10.40
C GLU A 384 15.78 21.10 -11.45
N GLN A 385 15.71 20.70 -12.72
CA GLN A 385 16.40 21.45 -13.79
C GLN A 385 15.79 22.83 -14.02
N LEU A 386 14.47 22.95 -13.89
CA LEU A 386 13.80 24.25 -13.94
C LEU A 386 14.26 25.15 -12.78
N LEU A 387 14.25 24.64 -11.55
CA LEU A 387 14.64 25.40 -10.36
C LEU A 387 16.14 25.70 -10.30
N ARG A 388 16.98 24.88 -10.94
CA ARG A 388 18.40 25.18 -11.13
C ARG A 388 18.59 26.42 -12.01
N ARG A 389 17.76 26.60 -13.03
CA ARG A 389 17.81 27.76 -13.94
C ARG A 389 17.04 28.97 -13.41
N ARG A 390 15.93 28.73 -12.71
CA ARG A 390 14.97 29.72 -12.23
C ARG A 390 14.58 29.43 -10.77
N PRO A 391 15.50 29.64 -9.81
CA PRO A 391 15.22 29.41 -8.40
C PRO A 391 14.17 30.37 -7.85
N ASP A 392 14.01 31.53 -8.48
CA ASP A 392 12.99 32.54 -8.17
C ASP A 392 11.56 31.99 -8.24
N LEU A 393 11.30 31.03 -9.14
CA LEU A 393 9.98 30.40 -9.31
C LEU A 393 9.51 29.64 -8.06
N ALA A 394 10.43 29.10 -7.26
CA ALA A 394 10.07 28.45 -5.99
C ALA A 394 9.67 29.46 -4.89
N CYS A 395 10.08 30.72 -5.04
CA CYS A 395 9.85 31.78 -4.06
C CYS A 395 8.70 32.72 -4.46
N LEU A 396 8.04 32.47 -5.58
CA LEU A 396 6.94 33.31 -6.07
C LEU A 396 5.74 33.21 -5.13
N GLU A 397 5.37 34.33 -4.50
CA GLU A 397 4.19 34.40 -3.65
C GLU A 397 2.91 34.33 -4.50
N LEU A 398 2.00 33.42 -4.14
CA LEU A 398 0.75 33.19 -4.88
C LEU A 398 -0.35 34.18 -4.44
N THR A 399 -0.10 35.47 -4.64
CA THR A 399 -1.03 36.55 -4.28
C THR A 399 -1.89 37.00 -5.47
N CYS A 400 -3.01 37.65 -5.16
CA CYS A 400 -3.87 38.27 -6.17
C CYS A 400 -3.16 39.39 -6.94
N GLU A 401 -2.25 40.11 -6.29
CA GLU A 401 -1.44 41.15 -6.92
C GLU A 401 -0.49 40.54 -7.94
N ASN A 402 0.24 39.47 -7.59
CA ASN A 402 1.14 38.78 -8.52
C ASN A 402 0.40 38.10 -9.68
N THR A 403 -0.88 37.77 -9.50
CA THR A 403 -1.71 37.13 -10.53
C THR A 403 -2.29 38.12 -11.53
N ASN A 404 -2.72 39.31 -11.07
CA ASN A 404 -3.54 40.22 -11.87
C ASN A 404 -2.83 41.51 -12.28
N THR A 405 -1.69 41.85 -11.65
CA THR A 405 -0.96 43.07 -11.97
C THR A 405 -0.25 42.91 -13.31
N LEU A 406 -0.58 43.79 -14.27
CA LEU A 406 0.11 43.82 -15.55
C LEU A 406 1.47 44.48 -15.39
N ILE A 407 2.52 43.76 -15.73
CA ILE A 407 3.91 44.22 -15.70
C ILE A 407 4.48 44.06 -17.12
N PRO A 408 5.24 45.05 -17.63
CA PRO A 408 5.95 44.89 -18.90
C PRO A 408 6.92 43.70 -18.83
N TYR A 409 6.84 42.79 -19.81
CA TYR A 409 7.68 41.59 -19.84
C TYR A 409 9.19 41.90 -19.80
N ILE A 410 9.60 43.02 -20.40
CA ILE A 410 11.00 43.45 -20.42
C ILE A 410 11.54 43.74 -19.01
N ASP A 411 10.71 44.26 -18.11
CA ASP A 411 11.12 44.58 -16.75
C ASP A 411 11.40 43.27 -15.97
N LEU A 412 10.53 42.27 -16.12
CA LEU A 412 10.74 40.94 -15.54
C LEU A 412 12.03 40.28 -16.04
N ALA A 413 12.35 40.42 -17.33
CA ALA A 413 13.57 39.87 -17.90
C ALA A 413 14.82 40.58 -17.35
N LEU A 414 14.79 41.92 -17.26
CA LEU A 414 15.89 42.72 -16.71
C LEU A 414 16.11 42.45 -15.22
N ASP A 415 15.03 42.30 -14.45
CA ASP A 415 15.10 41.92 -13.04
C ASP A 415 15.78 40.55 -12.87
N LEU A 416 15.44 39.56 -13.71
CA LEU A 416 16.10 38.26 -13.72
C LEU A 416 17.59 38.35 -14.11
N PHE A 417 17.95 39.18 -15.08
CA PHE A 417 19.36 39.39 -15.46
C PHE A 417 20.16 40.08 -14.36
N SER A 418 19.56 41.04 -13.66
CA SER A 418 20.23 41.76 -12.57
C SER A 418 20.45 40.86 -11.36
N THR A 419 19.46 40.02 -11.00
CA THR A 419 19.51 39.09 -9.87
C THR A 419 20.38 37.86 -10.12
N SER A 420 20.56 37.45 -11.38
CA SER A 420 21.48 36.35 -11.74
C SER A 420 22.96 36.78 -11.82
N ARG A 421 23.25 38.08 -11.75
CA ARG A 421 24.63 38.59 -11.73
C ARG A 421 25.20 38.48 -10.30
N PRO A 422 26.34 37.80 -10.09
CA PRO A 422 26.94 37.72 -8.77
C PRO A 422 27.42 39.11 -8.31
N GLU A 423 27.13 39.47 -7.05
CA GLU A 423 27.52 40.75 -6.40
C GLU A 423 29.05 40.99 -6.40
N ASN A 424 29.86 39.98 -6.73
CA ASN A 424 31.33 40.05 -6.75
C ASN A 424 31.98 39.83 -8.13
N ALA A 425 31.27 39.94 -9.25
CA ALA A 425 31.91 39.97 -10.57
C ALA A 425 32.45 41.37 -10.89
N THR A 426 33.59 41.72 -10.29
CA THR A 426 34.43 42.89 -10.65
C THR A 426 35.37 42.63 -11.83
N GLY A 427 35.29 41.45 -12.47
CA GLY A 427 35.98 41.16 -13.72
C GLY A 427 35.08 41.41 -14.93
N VAL A 428 35.55 42.23 -15.87
CA VAL A 428 34.99 42.29 -17.23
C VAL A 428 35.11 40.89 -17.84
N VAL A 429 33.98 40.24 -18.10
CA VAL A 429 33.95 38.98 -18.84
C VAL A 429 33.86 39.33 -20.31
N ASP A 430 35.01 39.40 -20.98
CA ASP A 430 35.15 39.76 -22.40
C ASP A 430 34.61 38.70 -23.37
N ASP A 431 33.94 37.64 -22.89
CA ASP A 431 33.40 36.62 -23.77
C ASP A 431 32.12 35.99 -23.21
N ALA A 432 30.98 36.36 -23.80
CA ALA A 432 29.66 35.83 -23.43
C ALA A 432 29.57 34.30 -23.58
N ASN A 433 30.40 33.71 -24.44
CA ASN A 433 30.48 32.26 -24.64
C ASN A 433 31.18 31.52 -23.49
N SER A 434 32.05 32.19 -22.73
CA SER A 434 32.76 31.58 -21.59
C SER A 434 31.87 31.44 -20.35
N LEU A 435 30.98 32.42 -20.14
CA LEU A 435 30.00 32.38 -19.04
C LEU A 435 28.91 31.33 -19.31
N HIS A 436 28.47 31.19 -20.56
CA HIS A 436 27.48 30.18 -20.94
C HIS A 436 28.02 28.76 -20.74
N ARG A 437 29.30 28.50 -21.06
CA ARG A 437 29.96 27.21 -20.79
C ARG A 437 30.08 26.90 -19.30
N LYS A 438 30.54 27.86 -18.49
CA LYS A 438 30.75 27.64 -17.05
C LYS A 438 29.47 27.52 -16.22
N ILE A 439 28.35 28.05 -16.71
CA ILE A 439 27.05 27.97 -16.02
C ILE A 439 26.21 26.78 -16.54
N PHE A 440 26.40 26.38 -17.80
CA PHE A 440 25.50 25.44 -18.48
C PHE A 440 26.13 24.21 -19.15
N ASP A 441 27.47 24.12 -19.33
CA ASP A 441 28.12 23.01 -20.07
C ASP A 441 28.85 21.95 -19.20
N ASP A 442 28.49 21.79 -17.91
CA ASP A 442 28.91 20.59 -17.12
C ASP A 442 28.06 19.34 -17.48
N ASP A 443 27.77 19.16 -18.76
CA ASP A 443 27.08 18.00 -19.35
C ASP A 443 27.99 17.25 -20.35
N GLU A 444 29.31 17.33 -20.22
CA GLU A 444 30.17 16.29 -20.79
C GLU A 444 30.10 15.03 -19.91
N PHE A 445 29.30 14.08 -20.39
CA PHE A 445 29.37 12.66 -20.07
C PHE A 445 30.83 12.18 -19.99
N GLY A 446 31.38 12.11 -18.78
CA GLY A 446 32.72 11.61 -18.56
C GLY A 446 33.05 11.50 -17.08
N ASP A 447 33.08 10.26 -16.59
CA ASP A 447 33.64 9.88 -15.30
C ASP A 447 35.12 10.27 -15.23
N HIS A 448 35.50 11.51 -14.88
CA HIS A 448 36.86 11.89 -14.42
C HIS A 448 36.98 13.33 -13.85
N GLY A 449 37.40 13.43 -12.57
CA GLY A 449 38.15 14.56 -11.95
C GLY A 449 37.34 15.84 -11.65
N THR A 450 37.55 16.63 -10.60
CA THR A 450 38.48 16.66 -9.46
C THR A 450 37.78 17.46 -8.33
N LYS A 451 38.18 17.27 -7.07
CA LYS A 451 37.50 17.81 -5.86
C LYS A 451 37.40 19.34 -5.76
N ASP A 452 37.99 20.11 -6.67
CA ASP A 452 38.13 21.56 -6.56
C ASP A 452 37.00 22.35 -7.27
N ASP A 453 36.26 21.75 -8.21
CA ASP A 453 35.18 22.45 -8.94
C ASP A 453 33.84 22.50 -8.17
N VAL A 454 33.71 21.70 -7.09
CA VAL A 454 32.52 21.69 -6.21
C VAL A 454 32.45 22.94 -5.32
N SER A 455 33.56 23.69 -5.19
CA SER A 455 33.67 24.87 -4.33
C SER A 455 32.99 26.12 -4.91
N LEU A 456 32.85 26.24 -6.24
CA LEU A 456 32.26 27.44 -6.85
C LEU A 456 30.74 27.35 -6.95
N ILE A 457 30.19 26.16 -7.18
CA ILE A 457 28.73 25.92 -7.23
C ILE A 457 28.08 26.13 -5.86
N THR A 458 28.83 26.00 -4.76
CA THR A 458 28.33 26.24 -3.41
C THR A 458 28.12 27.73 -3.09
N GLN A 459 28.73 28.65 -3.84
CA GLN A 459 28.50 30.10 -3.70
C GLN A 459 27.26 30.62 -4.45
N PHE A 460 26.68 29.82 -5.35
CA PHE A 460 25.50 30.19 -6.17
C PHE A 460 24.15 29.84 -5.52
N ARG A 461 24.10 29.65 -4.19
CA ARG A 461 22.83 29.42 -3.50
C ARG A 461 22.22 30.76 -3.04
N PRO A 462 21.21 31.33 -3.75
CA PRO A 462 20.22 32.11 -3.03
C PRO A 462 19.62 31.19 -1.97
N LYS A 463 19.31 31.75 -0.79
CA LYS A 463 18.72 31.02 0.34
C LYS A 463 17.60 30.11 -0.20
N PHE A 464 17.81 28.80 -0.12
CA PHE A 464 16.76 27.83 -0.43
C PHE A 464 15.61 28.11 0.54
N CYS A 465 14.54 28.73 0.07
CA CYS A 465 13.26 28.67 0.76
C CYS A 465 12.92 27.18 0.92
N GLN A 466 12.60 26.77 2.14
CA GLN A 466 12.17 25.40 2.39
C GLN A 466 10.94 25.12 1.53
N LEU A 467 11.09 24.22 0.56
CA LEU A 467 9.96 23.59 -0.12
C LEU A 467 9.09 22.93 0.96
N ILE A 468 7.80 23.28 0.97
CA ILE A 468 6.77 22.70 1.85
C ILE A 468 6.53 21.23 1.50
#